data_AF-A0A965ILD0-F1
#
_entry.id   AF-A0A965ILD0-F1
#
_cell.length_a   1.000
_cell.length_b   1.000
_cell.length_c   1.000
_cell.angle_alpha   90.00
_cell.angle_beta   90.00
_cell.angle_gamma   90.00
#
_symmetry.space_group_name_H-M   'P 1'
#
loop_
_entity.id
_entity.type
_entity.pdbx_description
1 polymer ?
#
loop_
_entity_poly.entity_id
_entity_poly.type
_entity_poly.pdbx_seq_one_letter_code
_entity_poly.pdbx_strand_id
1 'polypeptide(L)'
;IQEDPGNNAVVSRIFAYRISDGAFAEIAHFDENRFTPGKSMFITQDEESSGIIEAPALGANTYLFDAQVHSAKELLAGTGAGTAAEYVEGGQLLRLTVKNWTNVYGS
;
A
#
# COMPACT_ATOMS: atom_id res chain seq x y z
N ILE A 1 10.60 2.47 -1.47
CA ILE A 1 10.55 0.99 -1.49
C ILE A 1 9.15 0.59 -1.06
N GLN A 2 8.50 -0.31 -1.80
CA GLN A 2 7.16 -0.80 -1.48
C GLN A 2 7.29 -2.27 -1.09
N GLU A 3 6.67 -2.66 0.02
CA GLU A 3 6.48 -4.08 0.32
C GLU A 3 5.29 -4.63 -0.47
N ASP A 4 5.48 -5.85 -0.95
CA ASP A 4 4.46 -6.70 -1.53
C ASP A 4 4.56 -8.04 -0.77
N PRO A 5 3.71 -8.24 0.25
CA PRO A 5 3.71 -9.46 1.03
C PRO A 5 3.00 -10.61 0.30
N GLY A 6 2.30 -10.34 -0.80
CA GLY A 6 1.22 -11.19 -1.30
C GLY A 6 0.27 -11.63 -0.18
N ASN A 7 -0.22 -12.86 -0.26
CA ASN A 7 -1.15 -13.43 0.71
C ASN A 7 -0.51 -13.88 2.06
N ASN A 8 0.49 -13.14 2.56
CA ASN A 8 1.06 -13.35 3.89
C ASN A 8 0.44 -12.36 4.89
N ALA A 9 0.18 -12.81 6.12
CA ALA A 9 -0.43 -11.99 7.17
C ALA A 9 0.53 -10.94 7.77
N VAL A 10 1.03 -10.05 6.91
CA VAL A 10 1.93 -8.93 7.21
C VAL A 10 1.36 -7.70 6.52
N VAL A 11 1.10 -6.66 7.29
CA VAL A 11 0.59 -5.40 6.74
C VAL A 11 1.66 -4.73 5.90
N SER A 12 1.38 -4.52 4.62
CA SER A 12 2.36 -3.95 3.69
C SER A 12 2.67 -2.47 3.96
N ARG A 13 3.94 -2.10 3.76
CA ARG A 13 4.49 -0.78 4.08
C ARG A 13 5.19 -0.14 2.89
N ILE A 14 5.29 1.18 2.94
CA ILE A 14 6.12 1.99 2.06
C ILE A 14 7.24 2.61 2.88
N PHE A 15 8.47 2.44 2.41
CA PHE A 15 9.66 2.98 3.03
C PHE A 15 10.36 4.02 2.17
N ALA A 16 10.86 5.05 2.83
CA ALA A 16 11.83 5.98 2.28
C ALA A 16 13.26 5.46 2.57
N TYR A 17 14.13 5.55 1.56
CA TYR A 17 15.54 5.23 1.69
C TYR A 17 16.37 6.39 1.14
N ARG A 18 17.28 6.92 1.95
CA ARG A 18 18.20 7.99 1.57
C ARG A 18 19.57 7.41 1.22
N ILE A 19 19.95 7.54 -0.05
CA ILE A 19 21.17 6.91 -0.59
C ILE A 19 22.45 7.44 0.08
N SER A 20 22.49 8.72 0.46
CA SER A 20 23.71 9.38 0.92
C SER A 20 24.26 8.83 2.24
N ASP A 21 23.40 8.34 3.13
CA ASP A 21 23.76 7.86 4.47
C ASP A 21 23.06 6.55 4.86
N GLY A 22 22.26 5.98 3.96
CA GLY A 22 21.53 4.75 4.21
C GLY A 22 20.35 4.91 5.16
N ALA A 23 19.92 6.15 5.48
CA ALA A 23 18.78 6.35 6.37
C ALA A 23 17.52 5.70 5.77
N PHE A 24 16.78 4.98 6.61
CA PHE A 24 15.64 4.17 6.20
C PHE A 24 14.49 4.38 7.17
N ALA A 25 13.30 4.69 6.66
CA ALA A 25 12.14 5.01 7.48
C ALA A 25 10.85 4.57 6.80
N GLU A 26 9.91 4.05 7.59
CA GLU A 26 8.55 3.80 7.16
C GLU A 26 7.81 5.13 6.99
N ILE A 27 7.12 5.32 5.86
CA ILE A 27 6.39 6.55 5.54
C ILE A 27 4.90 6.35 5.29
N ALA A 28 4.46 5.10 5.10
CA ALA A 28 3.05 4.72 5.03
C ALA A 28 2.89 3.21 5.24
N HIS A 29 1.70 2.79 5.67
CA HIS A 29 1.26 1.40 5.70
C HIS A 29 -0.25 1.31 5.50
N PHE A 30 -0.76 0.11 5.21
CA PHE A 30 -2.19 -0.16 5.17
C PHE A 30 -2.82 -0.20 6.58
N ASP A 31 -4.11 0.13 6.70
CA ASP A 31 -4.81 0.16 8.00
C ASP A 31 -4.90 -1.24 8.63
N GLU A 32 -4.16 -1.46 9.71
CA GLU A 32 -4.11 -2.74 10.41
C GLU A 32 -5.50 -3.30 10.78
N ASN A 33 -6.49 -2.45 11.10
CA ASN A 33 -7.82 -2.91 11.46
C ASN A 33 -8.58 -3.56 10.29
N ARG A 34 -8.17 -3.25 9.06
CA ARG A 34 -8.75 -3.76 7.81
C ARG A 34 -7.94 -4.93 7.25
N PHE A 35 -6.64 -4.96 7.51
CA PHE A 35 -5.71 -5.87 6.84
C PHE A 35 -5.03 -6.90 7.76
N THR A 36 -5.29 -6.86 9.07
CA THR A 36 -4.86 -7.92 10.00
C THR A 36 -5.98 -8.93 10.27
N PRO A 37 -5.75 -10.24 10.05
CA PRO A 37 -6.72 -11.29 10.37
C PRO A 37 -7.24 -11.21 11.81
N GLY A 38 -8.56 -11.36 11.97
CA GLY A 38 -9.22 -11.33 13.28
C GLY A 38 -9.58 -9.95 13.83
N LYS A 39 -9.26 -8.85 13.11
CA LYS A 39 -9.73 -7.50 13.46
C LYS A 39 -11.20 -7.30 13.06
N SER A 40 -11.89 -6.40 13.76
CA SER A 40 -13.33 -6.17 13.59
C SER A 40 -13.72 -5.60 12.22
N MET A 41 -12.80 -4.95 11.51
CA MET A 41 -13.01 -4.40 10.17
C MET A 41 -12.27 -5.18 9.08
N PHE A 42 -11.87 -6.42 9.35
CA PHE A 42 -11.07 -7.22 8.43
C PHE A 42 -11.75 -7.36 7.05
N ILE A 43 -10.97 -7.10 6.00
CA ILE A 43 -11.36 -7.20 4.59
C ILE A 43 -10.65 -8.39 3.95
N THR A 44 -9.33 -8.38 4.00
CA THR A 44 -8.40 -9.38 3.46
C THR A 44 -7.03 -9.17 4.10
N GLN A 45 -6.10 -10.10 3.94
CA GLN A 45 -4.68 -9.97 4.31
C GLN A 45 -3.78 -9.86 3.07
N ASP A 46 -4.40 -9.66 1.91
CA ASP A 46 -3.79 -9.71 0.59
C ASP A 46 -3.91 -8.31 -0.01
N GLU A 47 -3.20 -7.37 0.61
CA GLU A 47 -3.12 -5.96 0.19
C GLU A 47 -1.69 -5.56 -0.15
N GLU A 48 -1.55 -4.78 -1.21
CA GLU A 48 -0.25 -4.41 -1.73
C GLU A 48 -0.25 -3.01 -2.32
N SER A 49 0.95 -2.46 -2.45
CA SER A 49 1.14 -1.23 -3.20
C SER A 49 2.14 -1.45 -4.32
N SER A 50 1.85 -0.89 -5.49
CA SER A 50 2.70 -1.02 -6.67
C SER A 50 2.93 0.34 -7.35
N GLY A 51 3.95 0.40 -8.20
CA GLY A 51 4.19 1.54 -9.10
C GLY A 51 4.23 2.91 -8.43
N ILE A 52 5.21 3.20 -7.57
CA ILE A 52 5.43 4.55 -7.04
C ILE A 52 6.21 5.45 -8.00
N ILE A 53 5.67 6.64 -8.28
CA ILE A 53 6.29 7.67 -9.12
C ILE A 53 6.32 9.03 -8.42
N GLU A 54 7.27 9.88 -8.78
CA GLU A 54 7.26 11.29 -8.37
C GLU A 54 6.20 12.08 -9.14
N ALA A 55 5.48 12.96 -8.44
CA ALA A 55 4.42 13.78 -9.00
C ALA A 55 4.59 15.26 -8.61
N PRO A 56 5.68 15.92 -9.05
CA PRO A 56 6.00 17.30 -8.66
C PRO A 56 4.94 18.31 -9.13
N ALA A 57 4.19 17.99 -10.18
CA ALA A 57 3.05 18.78 -10.65
C ALA A 57 1.92 18.90 -9.61
N LEU A 58 1.84 17.98 -8.64
CA LEU A 58 0.86 17.98 -7.55
C LEU A 58 1.39 18.60 -6.25
N GLY A 59 2.65 19.04 -6.23
CA GLY A 59 3.32 19.65 -5.10
C GLY A 59 4.71 19.09 -4.83
N ALA A 60 5.52 19.82 -4.06
CA ALA A 60 6.83 19.32 -3.62
C ALA A 60 6.68 18.05 -2.76
N ASN A 61 7.67 17.15 -2.83
CA ASN A 61 7.71 15.89 -2.08
C ASN A 61 6.44 15.04 -2.23
N THR A 62 5.84 15.06 -3.42
CA THR A 62 4.60 14.36 -3.72
C THR A 62 4.86 13.19 -4.65
N TYR A 63 4.20 12.07 -4.34
CA TYR A 63 4.30 10.81 -5.06
C TYR A 63 2.90 10.27 -5.33
N LEU A 64 2.78 9.53 -6.42
CA LEU A 64 1.59 8.73 -6.72
C LEU A 64 1.98 7.26 -6.70
N PHE A 65 1.11 6.42 -6.16
CA PHE A 65 1.29 4.97 -6.14
C PHE A 65 -0.07 4.29 -6.22
N ASP A 66 -0.11 3.08 -6.74
CA ASP A 66 -1.31 2.27 -6.76
C ASP A 66 -1.43 1.46 -5.46
N ALA A 67 -2.64 1.39 -4.92
CA ALA A 67 -2.97 0.55 -3.78
C ALA A 67 -4.02 -0.46 -4.20
N GLN A 68 -3.71 -1.74 -4.03
CA GLN A 68 -4.51 -2.88 -4.47
C GLN A 68 -4.95 -3.69 -3.26
N VAL A 69 -6.19 -4.17 -3.29
CA VAL A 69 -6.83 -4.97 -2.25
C VAL A 69 -7.43 -6.19 -2.92
N HIS A 70 -6.76 -7.32 -2.75
CA HIS A 70 -7.21 -8.62 -3.26
C HIS A 70 -8.24 -9.21 -2.31
N SER A 71 -9.52 -9.06 -2.64
CA SER A 71 -10.61 -9.56 -1.81
C SER A 71 -11.72 -10.17 -2.64
N ALA A 72 -12.24 -11.31 -2.19
CA ALA A 72 -13.45 -11.90 -2.74
C ALA A 72 -14.74 -11.22 -2.25
N LYS A 73 -14.63 -10.24 -1.35
CA LYS A 73 -15.78 -9.52 -0.79
C LYS A 73 -16.43 -8.66 -1.88
N GLU A 74 -17.77 -8.66 -1.92
CA GLU A 74 -18.57 -7.92 -2.91
C GLU A 74 -18.47 -8.40 -4.36
N LEU A 75 -17.79 -9.51 -4.64
CA LEU A 75 -17.83 -10.12 -5.96
C LEU A 75 -19.19 -10.77 -6.27
N LEU A 76 -19.57 -10.75 -7.55
CA LEU A 76 -20.78 -11.43 -8.02
C LEU A 76 -20.71 -12.95 -7.80
N ALA A 77 -21.86 -13.56 -7.52
CA ALA A 77 -21.97 -15.02 -7.38
C ALA A 77 -21.46 -15.74 -8.65
N GLY A 78 -20.65 -16.79 -8.46
CA GLY A 78 -20.04 -17.56 -9.56
C GLY A 78 -18.62 -17.10 -9.93
N THR A 79 -18.05 -16.16 -9.18
CA THR A 79 -16.65 -15.75 -9.31
C THR A 79 -15.79 -16.45 -8.23
N GLY A 80 -14.60 -16.89 -8.60
CA GLY A 80 -13.62 -17.60 -7.77
C GLY A 80 -12.22 -17.56 -8.40
N ALA A 81 -11.24 -18.23 -7.78
CA ALA A 81 -9.87 -18.31 -8.30
C ALA A 81 -9.83 -18.77 -9.78
N GLY A 82 -9.07 -18.08 -10.65
CA GLY A 82 -9.09 -18.31 -12.10
C GLY A 82 -10.21 -17.60 -12.88
N THR A 83 -10.97 -16.69 -12.26
CA THR A 83 -12.06 -15.91 -12.88
C THR A 83 -12.01 -14.44 -12.42
N ALA A 84 -13.14 -13.72 -12.38
CA ALA A 84 -13.20 -12.30 -12.00
C ALA A 84 -12.64 -11.98 -10.59
N ALA A 85 -12.52 -12.97 -9.69
CA ALA A 85 -11.87 -12.77 -8.39
C ALA A 85 -10.36 -12.46 -8.49
N GLU A 86 -9.73 -12.84 -9.59
CA GLU A 86 -8.31 -12.60 -9.88
C GLU A 86 -8.11 -11.34 -10.75
N TYR A 87 -9.19 -10.70 -11.21
CA TYR A 87 -9.13 -9.55 -12.13
C TYR A 87 -9.85 -8.30 -11.62
N VAL A 88 -10.67 -8.41 -10.57
CA VAL A 88 -11.33 -7.27 -9.93
C VAL A 88 -10.67 -7.06 -8.57
N GLU A 89 -9.60 -6.31 -8.58
CA GLU A 89 -8.92 -5.85 -7.38
C GLU A 89 -9.56 -4.52 -6.96
N GLY A 90 -9.99 -4.43 -5.70
CA GLY A 90 -10.36 -3.13 -5.14
C GLY A 90 -9.10 -2.28 -5.06
N GLY A 91 -9.18 -0.98 -5.32
CA GLY A 91 -7.96 -0.19 -5.31
C GLY A 91 -8.16 1.26 -5.70
N GLN A 92 -7.07 2.03 -5.58
CA GLN A 92 -7.06 3.43 -5.93
C GLN A 92 -5.63 3.93 -6.13
N LEU A 93 -5.48 4.86 -7.07
CA LEU A 93 -4.29 5.69 -7.16
C LEU A 93 -4.27 6.66 -5.96
N LEU A 94 -3.29 6.50 -5.08
CA LEU A 94 -3.12 7.32 -3.90
C LEU A 94 -2.01 8.35 -4.07
N ARG A 95 -2.20 9.49 -3.39
CA ARG A 95 -1.19 10.54 -3.26
C ARG A 95 -0.51 10.46 -1.90
N LEU A 96 0.80 10.31 -1.91
CA LEU A 96 1.66 10.45 -0.73
C LEU A 96 2.37 11.79 -0.77
N THR A 97 2.30 12.56 0.32
CA THR A 97 3.06 13.82 0.44
C THR A 97 3.89 13.80 1.71
N VAL A 98 5.22 13.89 1.57
CA VAL A 98 6.13 14.00 2.71
C VAL A 98 6.29 15.47 3.08
N LYS A 99 5.65 15.87 4.18
CA LYS A 99 5.63 17.28 4.63
C LYS A 99 7.00 17.78 5.07
N ASN A 100 7.80 16.93 5.71
CA ASN A 100 9.12 17.30 6.22
C ASN A 100 10.03 16.07 6.28
N TRP A 101 11.08 16.05 5.46
CA TRP A 101 12.06 14.95 5.41
C TRP A 101 12.92 14.84 6.68
N THR A 102 13.13 15.93 7.41
CA THR A 102 13.82 15.88 8.72
C THR A 102 13.02 15.07 9.74
N ASN A 103 11.69 15.13 9.69
CA ASN A 103 10.84 14.32 10.57
C ASN A 103 10.86 12.84 10.21
N VAL A 104 11.13 12.50 8.94
CA VAL A 104 11.16 11.11 8.46
C VAL A 104 12.42 10.40 8.91
N TYR A 105 13.58 11.03 8.69
CA TYR A 105 14.87 10.36 8.94
C TYR A 105 15.44 10.59 10.33
N GLY A 106 14.86 11.51 11.11
CA GLY A 106 15.59 12.14 12.20
C GLY A 106 16.68 13.06 11.66
N SER A 107 17.05 14.07 12.43
CA SER A 107 18.15 15.00 12.11
C SER A 107 19.43 14.27 11.74
#